data_AF-A0A660VPY6-F1
#
_entry.id   AF-A0A660VPY6-F1
#
_cell.length_a   1.000
_cell.length_b   1.000
_cell.length_c   1.000
_cell.angle_alpha   90.00
_cell.angle_beta   90.00
_cell.angle_gamma   90.00
#
_symmetry.space_group_name_H-M   'P 1'
#
loop_
_entity.id
_entity.type
_entity.pdbx_description
1 polymer ?
#
loop_
_entity_poly.entity_id
_entity_poly.type
_entity_poly.pdbx_seq_one_letter_code
_entity_poly.pdbx_strand_id
1 'polypeptide(L)'
;MGGLAGGDLEQFRRASQMRDEAVRLIGQAINLMAGSKRATLGKKAQQLLRRAISIAVVLLRRHPNNKAIASLQEELQGHIMFVNKMLVTLR
;
A
#
# COMPACT_ATOMS: atom_id res chain seq x y z
N MET A 1 -22.72 -12.00 9.83
CA MET A 1 -21.78 -10.86 9.91
C MET A 1 -20.43 -11.41 10.36
N GLY A 2 -19.51 -11.63 9.41
CA GLY A 2 -18.17 -12.15 9.71
C GLY A 2 -17.20 -11.01 9.99
N GLY A 3 -16.96 -10.73 11.27
CA GLY A 3 -15.91 -9.82 11.71
C GLY A 3 -14.53 -10.47 11.58
N LEU A 4 -13.48 -9.66 11.52
CA LEU A 4 -12.10 -10.15 11.58
C LEU A 4 -11.81 -10.67 12.99
N ALA A 5 -11.21 -11.86 13.10
CA ALA A 5 -10.64 -12.33 14.37
C ALA A 5 -9.53 -11.37 14.82
N GLY A 6 -9.28 -11.25 16.14
CA GLY A 6 -8.42 -10.20 16.71
C GLY A 6 -7.07 -9.99 16.02
N GLY A 7 -6.33 -11.08 15.75
CA GLY A 7 -5.05 -11.00 15.04
C GLY A 7 -5.18 -10.57 13.57
N ASP A 8 -6.25 -10.97 12.88
CA ASP A 8 -6.51 -10.55 11.50
C ASP A 8 -6.96 -9.08 11.44
N LEU A 9 -7.67 -8.59 12.47
CA LEU A 9 -8.04 -7.17 12.60
C LEU A 9 -6.82 -6.29 12.79
N GLU A 10 -5.85 -6.70 13.62
CA GLU A 10 -4.60 -5.98 13.81
C GLU A 10 -3.78 -5.91 12.52
N GLN A 11 -3.68 -7.03 11.80
CA GLN A 11 -3.01 -7.08 10.50
C GLN A 11 -3.70 -6.21 9.45
N PHE A 12 -5.03 -6.19 9.43
CA PHE A 12 -5.79 -5.31 8.56
C PHE A 12 -5.49 -3.83 8.86
N ARG A 13 -5.56 -3.43 10.14
CA ARG A 13 -5.20 -2.06 10.57
C ARG A 13 -3.77 -1.69 10.18
N ARG A 14 -2.83 -2.61 10.37
CA ARG A 14 -1.42 -2.42 10.00
C ARG A 14 -1.26 -2.20 8.50
N ALA A 15 -1.95 -2.97 7.67
CA ALA A 15 -1.93 -2.79 6.22
C ALA A 15 -2.53 -1.43 5.81
N SER A 16 -3.63 -1.00 6.43
CA SER A 16 -4.23 0.32 6.20
C SER A 16 -3.29 1.48 6.58
N GLN A 17 -2.59 1.37 7.71
CA GLN A 17 -1.60 2.37 8.15
C GLN A 17 -0.41 2.44 7.19
N MET A 18 0.10 1.30 6.73
CA MET A 18 1.15 1.27 5.71
C MET A 18 0.70 1.93 4.40
N ARG A 19 -0.57 1.76 4.02
CA ARG A 19 -1.17 2.44 2.87
C ARG A 19 -1.22 3.94 3.07
N ASP A 20 -1.68 4.43 4.23
CA ASP A 20 -1.73 5.89 4.53
C ASP A 20 -0.34 6.52 4.39
N GLU A 21 0.64 5.89 5.02
CA GLU A 21 2.01 6.39 4.99
C GLU A 21 2.59 6.34 3.57
N ALA A 22 2.31 5.29 2.80
CA ALA A 22 2.72 5.23 1.40
C ALA A 22 2.09 6.35 0.56
N VAL A 23 0.79 6.62 0.72
CA VAL A 23 0.08 7.70 0.02
C VAL A 23 0.66 9.06 0.39
N ARG A 24 0.95 9.28 1.68
CA ARG A 24 1.61 10.51 2.16
C ARG A 24 2.98 10.71 1.50
N LEU A 25 3.80 9.65 1.43
CA LEU A 25 5.11 9.69 0.77
C LEU A 25 5.01 9.91 -0.74
N ILE A 26 3.98 9.35 -1.39
CA ILE A 26 3.67 9.59 -2.80
C ILE A 26 3.35 11.07 -3.04
N GLY A 27 2.46 11.65 -2.24
CA GLY A 27 2.11 13.07 -2.35
C GLY A 27 3.33 13.98 -2.17
N GLN A 28 4.20 13.65 -1.20
CA GLN A 28 5.47 14.36 -1.03
C GLN A 28 6.40 14.18 -2.23
N ALA A 29 6.49 12.98 -2.81
CA ALA A 29 7.33 12.72 -3.97
C ALA A 29 6.87 13.51 -5.21
N ILE A 30 5.56 13.61 -5.45
CA ILE A 30 4.99 14.35 -6.58
C ILE A 30 5.33 15.84 -6.50
N ASN A 31 5.32 16.41 -5.31
CA ASN A 31 5.57 17.83 -5.09
C ASN A 31 7.07 18.22 -5.15
N LEU A 32 7.98 17.25 -5.32
CA LEU A 32 9.41 17.53 -5.38
C LEU A 32 9.91 17.61 -6.84
N MET A 33 10.60 18.72 -7.16
CA MET A 33 11.26 18.91 -8.46
C MET A 33 12.59 18.14 -8.58
N ALA A 34 13.25 17.81 -7.46
CA ALA A 34 14.55 17.15 -7.46
C ALA A 34 14.45 15.61 -7.55
N GLY A 35 15.00 15.03 -8.61
CA GLY A 35 14.87 13.60 -8.94
C GLY A 35 15.36 12.62 -7.84
N SER A 36 16.44 12.94 -7.12
CA SER A 36 17.02 12.03 -6.12
C SER A 36 16.15 11.87 -4.85
N LYS A 37 15.58 12.98 -4.35
CA LYS A 37 14.65 12.95 -3.20
C LYS A 37 13.31 12.33 -3.60
N ARG A 38 12.81 12.63 -4.79
CA ARG A 38 11.59 12.02 -5.35
C ARG A 38 11.72 10.50 -5.48
N ALA A 39 12.84 10.01 -6.01
CA ALA A 39 13.12 8.58 -6.12
C ALA A 39 13.22 7.90 -4.74
N THR A 40 13.80 8.56 -3.75
CA THR A 40 13.93 8.02 -2.38
C THR A 40 12.56 7.84 -1.73
N LEU A 41 11.70 8.85 -1.79
CA LEU A 41 10.33 8.77 -1.27
C LEU A 41 9.50 7.73 -2.01
N GLY A 42 9.61 7.69 -3.35
CA GLY A 42 8.95 6.69 -4.17
C GLY A 42 9.36 5.25 -3.79
N LYS A 43 10.66 4.98 -3.58
CA LYS A 43 11.13 3.66 -3.14
C LYS A 43 10.60 3.28 -1.76
N LYS A 44 10.55 4.22 -0.81
CA LYS A 44 9.96 3.97 0.52
C LYS A 44 8.47 3.66 0.43
N ALA A 45 7.72 4.44 -0.34
CA ALA A 45 6.30 4.18 -0.60
C ALA A 45 6.11 2.79 -1.24
N GLN A 46 6.93 2.44 -2.24
CA GLN A 46 6.90 1.13 -2.90
C GLN A 46 7.09 -0.03 -1.89
N GLN A 47 8.02 0.12 -0.95
CA GLN A 47 8.30 -0.90 0.05
C GLN A 47 7.13 -1.09 1.03
N LEU A 48 6.51 0.00 1.48
CA LEU A 48 5.32 -0.04 2.34
C LEU A 48 4.15 -0.71 1.63
N LEU A 49 3.88 -0.31 0.38
CA LEU A 49 2.81 -0.90 -0.43
C LEU A 49 3.00 -2.40 -0.63
N ARG A 50 4.22 -2.86 -0.97
CA ARG A 50 4.51 -4.30 -1.10
C ARG A 50 4.24 -5.08 0.18
N ARG A 51 4.60 -4.52 1.34
CA ARG A 51 4.32 -5.15 2.65
C ARG A 51 2.82 -5.19 2.94
N ALA A 52 2.11 -4.08 2.71
CA ALA A 52 0.67 -4.01 2.90
C ALA A 52 -0.09 -4.98 1.98
N ILE A 53 0.33 -5.10 0.71
CA ILE A 53 -0.23 -6.06 -0.26
C ILE A 53 -0.04 -7.49 0.25
N SER A 54 1.16 -7.83 0.74
CA SER A 54 1.42 -9.16 1.28
C SER A 54 0.48 -9.50 2.44
N ILE A 55 0.20 -8.54 3.33
CA ILE A 55 -0.75 -8.72 4.44
C ILE A 55 -2.17 -8.89 3.91
N ALA A 56 -2.63 -8.00 3.01
CA ALA A 56 -3.98 -8.05 2.44
C ALA A 56 -4.25 -9.35 1.68
N VAL A 57 -3.27 -9.89 0.96
CA VAL A 57 -3.37 -11.18 0.26
C VAL A 57 -3.54 -12.34 1.25
N VAL A 58 -2.77 -12.36 2.34
CA VAL A 58 -2.92 -13.39 3.38
C VAL A 58 -4.31 -13.31 4.03
N LEU A 59 -4.77 -12.10 4.33
CA LEU A 59 -6.09 -11.86 4.90
C LEU A 59 -7.22 -12.26 3.96
N LEU A 60 -7.12 -11.98 2.66
CA LEU A 60 -8.09 -12.42 1.65
C LEU A 60 -8.15 -13.93 1.51
N ARG A 61 -7.02 -14.63 1.62
CA ARG A 61 -7.02 -16.10 1.61
C ARG A 61 -7.80 -16.69 2.79
N ARG A 62 -7.72 -16.05 3.96
CA ARG A 62 -8.46 -16.46 5.17
C ARG A 62 -9.92 -16.02 5.14
N HIS A 63 -10.19 -14.87 4.54
CA HIS A 63 -11.50 -14.20 4.50
C HIS A 63 -11.87 -13.81 3.06
N PRO A 64 -12.10 -14.78 2.16
CA PRO A 64 -12.23 -14.53 0.71
C PRO A 64 -13.42 -13.65 0.33
N ASN A 65 -14.47 -13.63 1.16
CA ASN A 65 -15.68 -12.83 0.93
C ASN A 65 -15.68 -11.49 1.71
N ASN A 66 -14.57 -11.12 2.35
CA ASN A 66 -14.50 -9.88 3.11
C ASN A 66 -14.23 -8.69 2.19
N LYS A 67 -15.30 -7.92 1.92
CA LYS A 67 -15.26 -6.74 1.05
C LYS A 67 -14.23 -5.70 1.46
N ALA A 68 -14.02 -5.48 2.76
CA ALA A 68 -13.06 -4.48 3.24
C ALA A 68 -11.62 -4.87 2.90
N ILE A 69 -11.25 -6.15 3.04
CA ILE A 69 -9.92 -6.63 2.67
C ILE A 69 -9.75 -6.59 1.14
N ALA A 70 -10.79 -6.93 0.38
CA ALA A 70 -10.79 -6.85 -1.07
C ALA A 70 -10.56 -5.41 -1.56
N SER A 71 -11.33 -4.44 -1.05
CA SER A 71 -11.16 -3.03 -1.38
C SER A 71 -9.76 -2.51 -1.00
N LEU A 72 -9.24 -2.87 0.18
CA LEU A 72 -7.89 -2.50 0.57
C LEU A 72 -6.84 -3.08 -0.40
N GLN A 73 -7.01 -4.34 -0.82
CA GLN A 73 -6.09 -4.98 -1.77
C GLN A 73 -6.12 -4.25 -3.13
N GLU A 74 -7.30 -3.87 -3.63
CA GLU A 74 -7.45 -3.15 -4.89
C GLU A 74 -6.80 -1.76 -4.83
N GLU A 75 -7.05 -0.98 -3.77
CA GLU A 75 -6.42 0.33 -3.56
C GLU A 75 -4.89 0.22 -3.54
N LEU A 76 -4.37 -0.77 -2.81
CA LEU A 76 -2.94 -1.04 -2.72
C LEU A 76 -2.33 -1.38 -4.09
N GLN A 77 -3.04 -2.13 -4.94
CA GLN A 77 -2.61 -2.42 -6.32
C GLN A 77 -2.57 -1.15 -7.18
N GLY A 78 -3.57 -0.28 -7.05
CA GLY A 78 -3.59 1.03 -7.73
C GLY A 78 -2.37 1.87 -7.38
N HIS A 79 -2.08 2.01 -6.08
CA HIS A 79 -0.94 2.79 -5.61
C HIS A 79 0.41 2.20 -6.02
N ILE A 80 0.60 0.86 -5.97
CA ILE A 80 1.89 0.26 -6.35
C ILE A 80 2.15 0.41 -7.85
N MET A 81 1.13 0.30 -8.70
CA MET A 81 1.25 0.54 -10.15
C MET A 81 1.68 1.98 -10.42
N PHE A 82 1.04 2.95 -9.76
CA PHE A 82 1.39 4.36 -9.88
C PHE A 82 2.86 4.62 -9.47
N VAL A 83 3.27 4.12 -8.30
CA VAL A 83 4.65 4.30 -7.79
C VAL A 83 5.67 3.67 -8.72
N ASN A 84 5.42 2.45 -9.20
CA ASN A 84 6.32 1.78 -10.12
C ASN A 84 6.49 2.60 -11.42
N LYS A 85 5.39 3.11 -11.99
CA LYS A 85 5.43 3.98 -13.18
C LYS A 85 6.25 5.25 -12.91
N MET A 86 6.00 5.92 -11.79
CA MET A 86 6.75 7.12 -11.39
C MET A 86 8.25 6.82 -11.23
N LEU A 87 8.62 5.72 -10.61
CA LEU A 87 10.02 5.36 -10.41
C LEU A 87 10.73 4.99 -11.71
N VAL A 88 10.03 4.41 -12.69
CA VAL A 88 10.57 4.15 -14.02
C VAL A 88 10.86 5.45 -14.76
N THR A 89 9.98 6.45 -14.66
CA THR A 89 10.19 7.77 -15.31
C THR A 89 11.33 8.61 -14.70
N LEU A 90 11.90 8.17 -13.58
CA LEU A 90 13.02 8.84 -12.89
C LEU A 90 14.37 8.16 -13.15
N ARG A 91 14.39 7.02 -13.86
CA ARG A 91 15.61 6.32 -14.30
C ARG A 91 16.06 6.86 -15.63
#